data_AF-A0A498FWY1-F1
#
_entry.id   AF-A0A498FWY1-F1
#
_cell.length_a   1.000
_cell.length_b   1.000
_cell.length_c   1.000
_cell.angle_alpha   90.00
_cell.angle_beta   90.00
_cell.angle_gamma   90.00
#
_symmetry.space_group_name_H-M   'P 1'
#
loop_
_entity.id
_entity.type
_entity.pdbx_description
1 polymer ?
#
loop_
_entity_poly.entity_id
_entity_poly.type
_entity_poly.pdbx_seq_one_letter_code
_entity_poly.pdbx_strand_id
1 'polypeptide(L)'
;MSESTRITEKGQATIPKSLREKYDLTPGDEVIWIDTDEGIVVKKRTRTAGRGLLVPDDTSREEREAVAEELARRVRERRDSNYEEV
;
A
#
# COMPACT_ATOMS: atom_id res chain seq x y z
N MET A 1 -5.03 -11.27 17.56
CA MET A 1 -5.67 -10.20 18.36
C MET A 1 -6.72 -9.53 17.49
N SER A 2 -7.99 -9.59 17.88
CA SER A 2 -9.08 -8.90 17.20
C SER A 2 -9.50 -7.71 18.05
N GLU A 3 -9.56 -6.52 17.46
CA GLU A 3 -10.12 -5.32 18.09
C GLU A 3 -11.34 -4.88 17.28
N SER A 4 -12.42 -4.51 17.99
CA SER A 4 -13.65 -4.01 17.36
C SER A 4 -13.76 -2.50 17.56
N THR A 5 -14.06 -1.75 16.51
CA THR A 5 -14.39 -0.32 16.58
C THR A 5 -15.79 -0.08 16.03
N ARG A 6 -16.46 0.97 16.55
CA ARG A 6 -17.80 1.34 16.09
C ARG A 6 -17.67 2.33 14.93
N ILE A 7 -18.48 2.13 13.90
CA ILE A 7 -18.62 3.07 12.79
C ILE A 7 -19.40 4.29 13.28
N THR A 8 -18.91 5.50 13.00
CA THR A 8 -19.60 6.75 13.32
C THR A 8 -20.79 6.98 12.39
N GLU A 9 -21.66 7.95 12.70
CA GLU A 9 -22.81 8.29 11.85
C GLU A 9 -22.42 8.64 10.40
N LYS A 10 -21.21 9.15 10.20
CA LYS A 10 -20.67 9.50 8.88
C LYS A 10 -19.97 8.33 8.16
N GLY A 11 -20.06 7.12 8.70
CA GLY A 11 -19.44 5.94 8.10
C GLY A 11 -17.92 5.82 8.35
N GLN A 12 -17.36 6.54 9.32
CA GLN A 12 -15.93 6.46 9.62
C GLN A 12 -15.65 5.44 10.72
N ALA A 13 -14.57 4.67 10.58
CA ALA A 13 -14.06 3.79 11.62
C ALA A 13 -12.65 4.24 12.03
N THR A 14 -12.38 4.25 13.33
CA THR A 14 -11.04 4.57 13.85
C THR A 14 -10.14 3.34 13.79
N ILE A 15 -8.90 3.53 13.36
CA ILE A 15 -7.88 2.48 13.38
C ILE A 15 -7.23 2.45 14.78
N PRO A 16 -7.27 1.32 15.49
CA PRO A 16 -6.60 1.16 16.78
C PRO A 16 -5.12 1.54 16.73
N LYS A 17 -4.61 2.12 17.83
CA LYS A 17 -3.22 2.62 17.91
C LYS A 17 -2.20 1.51 17.60
N SER A 18 -2.43 0.32 18.15
CA SER A 18 -1.63 -0.90 17.92
C SER A 18 -1.44 -1.21 16.42
N LEU A 19 -2.52 -1.12 15.63
CA LEU A 19 -2.50 -1.37 14.20
C LEU A 19 -1.86 -0.20 13.42
N ARG A 20 -2.10 1.04 13.85
CA ARG A 20 -1.44 2.21 13.24
C ARG A 20 0.08 2.14 13.36
N GLU A 21 0.58 1.82 14.54
CA GLU A 21 2.03 1.68 14.79
C GLU A 21 2.60 0.48 14.03
N LYS A 22 1.92 -0.67 14.05
CA LYS A 22 2.35 -1.87 13.35
C LYS A 22 2.50 -1.68 11.84
N TYR A 23 1.59 -0.92 11.22
CA TYR A 23 1.54 -0.72 9.77
C TYR A 23 2.01 0.66 9.33
N ASP A 24 2.64 1.44 10.23
CA ASP A 24 3.15 2.78 9.98
C ASP A 24 2.13 3.68 9.28
N LEU A 25 0.93 3.77 9.85
CA LEU A 25 -0.18 4.57 9.33
C LEU A 25 -0.21 5.95 9.98
N THR A 26 -0.05 6.97 9.15
CA THR A 26 0.03 8.39 9.56
C THR A 26 -1.12 9.21 8.96
N PRO A 27 -1.54 10.32 9.61
CA PRO A 27 -2.52 11.22 9.02
C PRO A 27 -2.08 11.71 7.63
N GLY A 28 -2.95 11.59 6.63
CA GLY A 28 -2.66 11.93 5.24
C GLY A 28 -2.28 10.73 4.37
N ASP A 29 -2.02 9.55 4.97
CA ASP A 29 -1.87 8.32 4.20
C ASP A 29 -3.16 7.96 3.45
N GLU A 30 -3.03 7.63 2.18
CA GLU A 30 -4.11 7.09 1.37
C GLU A 30 -4.25 5.58 1.62
N VAL A 31 -5.48 5.07 1.62
CA VAL A 31 -5.78 3.64 1.72
C VAL A 31 -6.68 3.20 0.57
N ILE A 32 -6.57 1.92 0.21
CA ILE A 32 -7.40 1.26 -0.79
C ILE A 32 -8.32 0.29 -0.06
N TRP A 33 -9.60 0.33 -0.41
CA TRP A 33 -10.62 -0.61 0.05
C TRP A 33 -10.81 -1.67 -1.04
N ILE A 34 -10.82 -2.94 -0.64
CA ILE A 34 -10.99 -4.09 -1.53
C ILE A 34 -12.14 -4.91 -0.99
N ASP A 35 -13.17 -5.10 -1.82
CA ASP A 35 -14.27 -6.00 -1.52
C ASP A 35 -13.85 -7.45 -1.81
N THR A 36 -14.14 -8.36 -0.89
CA THR A 36 -13.78 -9.79 -0.97
C THR A 36 -14.90 -10.63 -0.37
N ASP A 37 -14.93 -11.93 -0.66
CA ASP A 37 -15.98 -12.83 -0.17
C ASP A 37 -16.03 -12.94 1.37
N GLU A 38 -14.92 -12.64 2.05
CA GLU A 38 -14.82 -12.66 3.52
C GLU A 38 -15.07 -11.28 4.15
N GLY A 39 -15.33 -10.25 3.34
CA GLY A 39 -15.54 -8.87 3.77
C GLY A 39 -14.55 -7.88 3.16
N ILE A 40 -14.38 -6.73 3.81
CA ILE A 40 -13.59 -5.62 3.25
C ILE A 40 -12.16 -5.63 3.79
N VAL A 41 -11.18 -5.59 2.88
CA VAL A 41 -9.76 -5.45 3.19
C VAL A 41 -9.30 -4.02 2.94
N VAL A 42 -8.60 -3.43 3.91
CA VAL A 42 -7.99 -2.09 3.81
C VAL A 42 -6.48 -2.22 3.66
N LYS A 43 -5.90 -1.60 2.63
CA LYS A 43 -4.45 -1.59 2.39
C LYS A 43 -3.91 -0.17 2.27
N LYS A 44 -2.75 0.12 2.88
CA LYS A 44 -2.03 1.38 2.66
C LYS A 44 -1.68 1.51 1.18
N ARG A 45 -2.01 2.63 0.56
CA ARG A 45 -1.65 2.95 -0.82
C ARG A 45 -0.18 3.31 -0.85
N THR A 46 0.66 2.34 -1.21
CA THR A 46 2.07 2.65 -1.50
C THR A 46 2.14 3.35 -2.85
N ARG A 47 2.46 4.65 -2.84
CA ARG A 47 2.98 5.30 -4.05
C ARG A 47 4.31 4.62 -4.33
N THR A 48 4.50 4.14 -5.56
CA THR A 48 5.67 3.35 -6.01
C THR A 48 7.01 4.09 -5.82
N ALA A 49 6.98 5.36 -5.42
CA ALA A 49 8.12 6.23 -5.12
C ALA A 49 9.13 5.64 -4.11
N GLY A 50 8.72 4.73 -3.22
CA GLY A 50 9.63 4.09 -2.24
C GLY A 50 10.51 2.96 -2.80
N ARG A 51 10.36 2.54 -4.07
CA ARG A 51 11.10 1.39 -4.59
C ARG A 51 12.55 1.68 -5.00
N GLY A 52 12.90 2.95 -5.24
CA GLY A 52 14.29 3.39 -5.41
C GLY A 52 15.10 3.39 -4.10
N LEU A 53 14.44 3.23 -2.95
CA LEU A 53 15.07 3.08 -1.63
C LEU A 53 15.56 1.65 -1.34
N LEU A 54 15.19 0.65 -2.16
CA LEU A 54 15.66 -0.74 -2.01
C LEU A 54 17.04 -0.99 -2.66
N VAL A 55 17.68 0.10 -3.10
CA VAL A 55 18.95 0.08 -3.80
C VAL A 55 20.05 0.53 -2.82
N PRO A 56 21.20 -0.16 -2.76
CA PRO A 56 22.30 0.16 -1.83
C PRO A 56 22.66 1.64 -1.78
N ASP A 57 23.03 2.17 -0.60
CA ASP A 57 23.26 3.60 -0.35
C ASP A 57 24.31 4.26 -1.27
N ASP A 58 25.25 3.48 -1.79
CA ASP A 58 26.30 3.88 -2.73
C ASP A 58 25.85 4.00 -4.20
N THR A 59 24.60 3.63 -4.50
CA THR A 59 24.10 3.68 -5.88
C THR A 59 23.74 5.11 -6.30
N SER A 60 24.16 5.48 -7.52
CA SER A 60 23.97 6.83 -8.04
C SER A 60 22.48 7.18 -8.17
N ARG A 61 22.18 8.48 -8.15
CA ARG A 61 20.80 8.98 -8.25
C ARG A 61 20.13 8.53 -9.56
N GLU A 62 20.89 8.52 -10.65
CA GLU A 62 20.42 8.10 -11.98
C GLU A 62 20.09 6.60 -12.02
N GLU A 63 20.95 5.77 -11.45
CA GLU A 63 20.70 4.32 -11.35
C GLU A 63 19.50 4.00 -10.45
N ARG A 64 19.33 4.73 -9.34
CA ARG A 64 18.15 4.57 -8.47
C ARG A 64 16.85 4.90 -9.18
N GLU A 65 16.85 5.96 -9.97
CA GLU A 65 15.69 6.39 -10.73
C GLU A 65 15.33 5.36 -11.82
N ALA A 66 16.33 4.83 -12.53
CA ALA A 66 16.17 3.75 -13.49
C ALA A 66 15.61 2.46 -12.86
N VAL A 67 16.12 2.06 -11.69
CA VAL A 67 15.64 0.88 -10.95
C VAL A 67 14.21 1.09 -10.45
N ALA A 68 13.89 2.28 -9.93
CA ALA A 68 12.54 2.61 -9.49
C ALA A 68 11.53 2.56 -10.66
N GLU A 69 11.92 3.07 -11.83
CA GLU A 69 11.09 3.07 -13.02
C GLU A 69 10.83 1.65 -13.55
N GLU A 70 11.88 0.82 -13.62
CA GLU A 70 11.77 -0.59 -14.04
C GLU A 70 10.91 -1.40 -13.06
N LEU A 71 11.11 -1.23 -11.75
CA LEU A 71 10.28 -1.89 -10.73
C LEU A 71 8.83 -1.42 -10.76
N ALA A 72 8.58 -0.16 -11.14
CA ALA A 72 7.24 0.34 -11.36
C ALA A 72 6.61 -0.28 -12.61
N ARG A 73 7.37 -0.42 -13.70
CA ARG A 73 6.94 -1.04 -14.96
C ARG A 73 6.53 -2.49 -14.76
N ARG A 74 7.41 -3.33 -14.19
CA ARG A 74 7.14 -4.75 -13.93
C ARG A 74 5.91 -4.99 -13.07
N VAL A 75 5.65 -4.11 -12.10
CA VAL A 75 4.47 -4.27 -11.24
C VAL A 75 3.18 -3.82 -11.93
N ARG A 76 3.24 -2.87 -12.87
CA ARG A 76 2.09 -2.56 -13.73
C ARG A 76 1.77 -3.76 -14.63
N GLU A 77 2.78 -4.29 -15.33
CA GLU A 77 2.64 -5.46 -16.20
C GLU A 77 2.09 -6.68 -15.44
N ARG A 78 2.60 -6.95 -14.24
CA ARG A 78 2.10 -8.04 -13.39
C ARG A 78 0.70 -7.79 -12.87
N ARG A 79 0.29 -6.54 -12.67
CA ARG A 79 -1.09 -6.23 -12.27
C ARG A 79 -2.03 -6.50 -13.43
N ASP A 80 -1.71 -6.01 -14.61
CA ASP A 80 -2.59 -6.11 -15.79
C ASP A 80 -2.82 -7.59 -16.18
N SER A 81 -1.79 -8.42 -16.11
CA SER A 81 -1.88 -9.86 -16.37
C SER A 81 -2.65 -10.67 -15.31
N ASN A 82 -2.81 -10.16 -14.09
CA ASN A 82 -3.65 -10.83 -13.07
C ASN A 82 -5.14 -10.48 -13.19
N TYR A 83 -5.53 -9.53 -14.05
CA TYR A 83 -6.93 -9.14 -14.26
C TYR A 83 -7.52 -9.66 -15.59
N GLU A 84 -6.73 -10.33 -16.44
CA GLU A 84 -7.21 -10.98 -17.67
C GLU A 84 -7.59 -12.46 -17.48
N GLU A 85 -7.28 -13.07 -16.34
CA GLU A 85 -7.72 -14.41 -15.95
C GLU A 85 -8.79 -14.35 -14.84
N VAL A 86 -9.96 -13.77 -15.15
CA VAL A 86 -11.22 -13.98 -14.39
C VAL A 86 -12.38 -14.12 -15.37
#